data_AF-A0A968YDY5-F1
#
_entry.id   AF-A0A968YDY5-F1
#
_cell.length_a   1.000
_cell.length_b   1.000
_cell.length_c   1.000
_cell.angle_alpha   90.00
_cell.angle_beta   90.00
_cell.angle_gamma   90.00
#
_symmetry.space_group_name_H-M   'P 1'
#
loop_
_entity.id
_entity.type
_entity.pdbx_description
1 polymer ?
#
loop_
_entity_poly.entity_id
_entity_poly.type
_entity_poly.pdbx_seq_one_letter_code
_entity_poly.pdbx_strand_id
1 'polypeptide(L)'
;MDCSYPKPTEIHCPHCNQMVTINVGLIVDQADQPDSIQNIIEGSFKTHLCPNCTQNLSEVDQPVLIYRPKQQPPLLFAPALKNTLAEDQTHTLQPIFAQGV
;
A
#
# COMPACT_ATOMS: atom_id res chain seq x y z
N MET A 1 -17.35 9.90 4.78
CA MET A 1 -17.56 8.45 4.65
C MET A 1 -16.26 7.96 4.08
N ASP A 2 -15.37 7.56 4.99
CA ASP A 2 -13.95 7.45 4.70
C ASP A 2 -13.72 6.12 4.00
N CYS A 3 -13.28 6.18 2.74
CA CYS A 3 -13.07 4.99 1.91
C CYS A 3 -11.62 4.49 1.95
N SER A 4 -10.81 5.07 2.86
CA SER A 4 -9.41 4.70 3.07
C SER A 4 -9.29 3.40 3.86
N TYR A 5 -8.35 2.53 3.48
CA TYR A 5 -8.11 1.26 4.16
C TYR A 5 -6.62 1.03 4.41
N PRO A 6 -6.16 1.24 5.66
CA PRO A 6 -4.85 0.80 6.11
C PRO A 6 -4.89 -0.68 6.55
N LYS A 7 -3.90 -1.46 6.11
CA LYS A 7 -3.69 -2.83 6.56
C LYS A 7 -2.49 -2.90 7.51
N PRO A 8 -2.66 -3.33 8.77
CA PRO A 8 -1.53 -3.61 9.65
C PRO A 8 -0.72 -4.76 9.07
N THR A 9 0.58 -4.53 8.90
CA THR A 9 1.52 -5.51 8.33
C THR A 9 2.73 -5.62 9.25
N GLU A 10 3.02 -6.85 9.68
CA GLU A 10 4.21 -7.18 10.45
C GLU A 10 5.39 -7.40 9.52
N ILE A 11 6.49 -6.70 9.79
CA ILE A 11 7.72 -6.80 9.01
C ILE A 11 8.93 -6.83 9.92
N HIS A 12 10.01 -7.46 9.45
CA HIS A 12 11.31 -7.37 10.11
C HIS A 12 12.08 -6.18 9.57
N CYS A 13 12.56 -5.31 10.46
CA CYS A 13 13.46 -4.26 10.03
C CYS A 13 14.84 -4.83 9.71
N PRO A 14 15.39 -4.66 8.49
CA PRO A 14 16.71 -5.20 8.14
C PRO A 14 17.87 -4.50 8.86
N HIS A 15 17.63 -3.36 9.51
CA HIS A 15 18.66 -2.57 10.20
C HIS A 15 18.79 -2.89 11.69
N CYS A 16 17.67 -2.99 12.42
CA CYS A 16 17.67 -3.28 13.86
C CYS A 16 17.16 -4.67 14.22
N ASN A 17 16.72 -5.43 13.21
CA ASN A 17 16.23 -6.80 13.33
C ASN A 17 15.02 -6.97 14.27
N GLN A 18 14.33 -5.87 14.58
CA GLN A 18 13.08 -5.88 15.34
C GLN A 18 11.89 -6.15 14.43
N MET A 19 10.95 -6.94 14.93
CA MET A 19 9.64 -7.06 14.32
C MET A 19 8.84 -5.79 14.64
N VAL A 20 8.28 -5.16 13.62
CA VAL A 20 7.49 -3.94 13.74
C VAL A 20 6.19 -4.08 12.96
N THR A 21 5.14 -3.46 13.47
CA THR A 21 3.86 -3.37 12.78
C THR A 21 3.71 -1.99 12.17
N ILE A 22 3.46 -1.93 10.87
CA ILE A 22 3.18 -0.69 10.16
C ILE A 22 1.84 -0.76 9.47
N ASN A 23 1.21 0.39 9.24
CA ASN A 23 -0.04 0.49 8.49
C ASN A 23 0.27 0.77 7.03
N VAL A 24 0.02 -0.23 6.17
CA VAL A 24 0.20 -0.14 4.73
C VAL A 24 -1.11 0.34 4.12
N GLY A 25 -1.12 1.51 3.47
CA GLY A 25 -2.32 2.05 2.83
C GLY A 25 -2.62 1.32 1.53
N LEU A 26 -3.66 0.48 1.50
CA LEU A 26 -4.07 -0.25 0.29
C LEU A 26 -5.12 0.50 -0.52
N ILE A 27 -5.98 1.26 0.17
CA ILE A 27 -6.94 2.17 -0.46
C ILE A 27 -6.73 3.55 0.13
N VAL A 28 -6.52 4.54 -0.74
CA VAL A 28 -6.37 5.95 -0.37
C VAL A 28 -7.51 6.74 -0.99
N ASP A 29 -8.36 7.35 -0.15
CA ASP A 29 -9.35 8.30 -0.61
C ASP A 29 -8.68 9.66 -0.85
N GLN A 30 -8.65 10.09 -2.12
CA GLN A 30 -8.06 11.36 -2.51
C GLN A 30 -8.71 12.56 -1.81
N ALA A 31 -10.00 12.50 -1.51
CA ALA A 31 -10.70 13.62 -0.87
C ALA A 31 -10.35 13.76 0.61
N ASP A 32 -9.95 12.65 1.26
CA ASP A 32 -9.64 12.59 2.69
C ASP A 32 -8.13 12.73 2.96
N GLN A 33 -7.27 12.28 2.03
CA GLN A 33 -5.82 12.21 2.24
C GLN A 33 -5.00 12.82 1.08
N PRO A 34 -5.10 14.13 0.82
CA PRO A 34 -4.42 14.77 -0.31
C PRO A 34 -2.88 14.68 -0.23
N ASP A 35 -2.29 14.75 0.96
CA ASP A 35 -0.84 14.61 1.14
C ASP A 35 -0.34 13.21 0.75
N SER A 36 -1.15 12.17 1.02
CA SER A 36 -0.83 10.81 0.62
C SER A 36 -0.81 10.66 -0.90
N ILE A 37 -1.68 11.38 -1.62
CA ILE A 37 -1.69 11.40 -3.09
C ILE A 37 -0.40 12.02 -3.63
N GLN A 38 0.07 13.12 -3.04
CA GLN A 38 1.33 13.74 -3.46
C GLN A 38 2.50 12.77 -3.27
N ASN A 39 2.57 12.08 -2.13
CA ASN A 39 3.59 11.07 -1.88
C ASN A 39 3.51 9.89 -2.87
N ILE A 40 2.31 9.51 -3.32
CA ILE A 40 2.15 8.47 -4.35
C ILE A 40 2.70 8.95 -5.68
N ILE A 41 2.42 10.20 -6.07
CA ILE A 41 2.94 10.81 -7.31
C ILE A 41 4.47 10.88 -7.28
N GLU A 42 5.05 11.21 -6.13
CA GLU A 42 6.51 11.31 -5.93
C GLU A 42 7.20 9.96 -5.69
N GLY A 43 6.43 8.87 -5.56
CA GLY A 43 6.94 7.53 -5.27
C GLY A 43 7.44 7.33 -3.82
N SER A 44 7.27 8.32 -2.95
CA SER A 44 7.68 8.30 -1.53
C SER A 44 6.66 7.63 -0.62
N PHE A 45 5.42 7.38 -1.09
CA PHE A 45 4.37 6.70 -0.33
C PHE A 45 4.73 5.27 0.12
N LYS A 46 5.72 4.67 -0.55
CA LYS A 46 6.14 3.27 -0.35
C LYS A 46 7.33 3.12 0.60
N THR A 47 7.86 4.22 1.10
CA THR A 47 8.95 4.20 2.08
C THR A 47 8.38 4.40 3.48
N HIS A 48 8.47 3.36 4.30
CA HIS A 48 8.13 3.44 5.72
C HIS A 48 9.40 3.56 6.55
N LEU A 49 9.35 4.32 7.64
CA LEU A 49 10.45 4.40 8.60
C LEU A 49 10.21 3.42 9.74
N CYS A 50 11.26 2.69 10.14
CA CYS A 50 11.19 1.83 11.31
C CYS A 50 10.98 2.68 12.57
N PRO A 51 9.95 2.41 13.41
CA PRO A 51 9.71 3.17 14.63
C PRO A 51 10.85 3.01 15.65
N ASN A 52 11.63 1.94 15.57
CA ASN A 52 12.70 1.65 16.53
C ASN A 52 14.06 2.27 16.16
N CYS A 53 14.39 2.36 14.87
CA CYS A 53 15.73 2.79 14.43
C CYS A 53 15.74 3.83 13.32
N THR A 54 14.57 4.34 12.93
CA THR A 54 14.34 5.40 11.93
C THR A 54 14.92 5.16 10.54
N GLN A 55 15.36 3.93 10.25
CA GLN A 55 15.83 3.53 8.92
C GLN A 55 14.67 3.11 8.02
N ASN A 56 14.89 3.20 6.70
CA ASN A 56 13.90 2.83 5.70
C ASN A 56 13.58 1.33 5.72
N LEU A 57 12.30 1.02 5.58
CA LEU A 57 11.75 -0.33 5.46
C LEU A 57 11.45 -0.58 3.97
N SER A 58 12.42 -1.14 3.24
CA SER A 58 12.33 -1.37 1.79
C SER A 58 11.50 -2.59 1.36
N GLU A 59 10.90 -3.32 2.30
CA GLU A 59 10.14 -4.56 2.02
C GLU A 59 8.64 -4.33 1.82
N VAL A 60 8.16 -3.10 1.94
CA VAL A 60 6.72 -2.79 1.97
C VAL A 60 6.33 -2.14 0.65
N ASP A 61 6.44 -2.92 -0.41
CA ASP A 61 6.07 -2.49 -1.76
C ASP A 61 4.80 -3.21 -2.17
N GLN A 62 3.66 -2.64 -1.79
CA GLN A 62 2.33 -3.16 -2.15
C GLN A 62 1.64 -2.22 -3.15
N PRO A 63 0.79 -2.77 -4.02
CA PRO A 63 -0.08 -1.95 -4.85
C PRO A 63 -1.02 -1.08 -4.03
N VAL A 64 -1.39 0.07 -4.59
CA VAL A 64 -2.30 1.02 -3.97
C VAL A 64 -3.45 1.34 -4.93
N LEU A 65 -4.67 1.30 -4.41
CA LEU A 65 -5.87 1.79 -5.08
C LEU A 65 -6.16 3.23 -4.62
N ILE A 66 -6.25 4.14 -5.58
CA ILE A 66 -6.61 5.54 -5.32
C ILE A 66 -8.08 5.73 -5.67
N TYR A 67 -8.89 6.03 -4.66
CA TYR A 67 -10.30 6.35 -4.84
C TYR A 67 -10.47 7.86 -5.06
N ARG A 68 -11.14 8.22 -6.15
CA ARG A 68 -11.33 9.60 -6.61
C ARG A 68 -12.82 9.89 -6.80
N PRO A 69 -13.55 10.17 -5.71
CA PRO A 69 -14.99 10.39 -5.80
C PRO A 69 -15.29 11.54 -6.76
N LYS A 70 -16.29 11.35 -7.62
CA LYS A 70 -16.75 12.33 -8.63
C LYS A 70 -15.75 12.64 -9.76
N GLN A 71 -14.65 11.88 -9.88
CA GLN A 71 -13.72 11.96 -11.01
C GLN A 71 -13.83 10.73 -11.92
N GLN A 72 -13.38 10.85 -13.18
CA GLN A 72 -13.27 9.73 -14.11
C GLN A 72 -11.81 9.48 -14.52
N PRO A 73 -11.31 8.22 -14.45
CA PRO A 73 -11.94 7.07 -13.80
C PRO A 73 -12.00 7.22 -12.26
N PRO A 74 -13.02 6.66 -11.58
CA PRO A 74 -13.19 6.83 -10.13
C PRO A 74 -12.15 6.07 -9.29
N LEU A 75 -11.45 5.10 -9.90
CA LEU A 75 -10.38 4.34 -9.28
C LEU A 75 -9.15 4.39 -10.18
N LEU A 76 -7.99 4.63 -9.57
CA LEU A 76 -6.68 4.44 -10.20
C LEU A 76 -5.91 3.37 -9.45
N PHE A 77 -5.03 2.69 -10.17
CA PHE A 77 -4.16 1.67 -9.63
C PHE A 77 -2.70 2.11 -9.75
N ALA A 78 -2.00 2.15 -8.62
CA ALA A 78 -0.56 2.37 -8.56
C ALA A 78 0.13 1.03 -8.26
N PRO A 79 0.84 0.42 -9.23
CA PRO A 79 1.46 -0.90 -9.06
C PRO A 79 2.61 -0.86 -8.04
N ALA A 80 2.97 -2.01 -7.46
CA ALA A 80 4.25 -2.18 -6.74
C ALA A 80 5.45 -1.86 -7.66
N LEU A 81 6.57 -1.36 -7.12
CA LEU A 81 7.81 -1.06 -7.86
C LEU A 81 8.53 -2.34 -8.32
N LYS A 82 8.43 -3.42 -7.53
CA LYS A 82 9.09 -4.70 -7.76
C LYS A 82 8.33 -5.61 -8.73
N ASN A 83 7.06 -5.30 -9.02
CA ASN A 83 6.21 -6.11 -9.89
C ASN A 83 5.77 -5.30 -11.12
N THR A 84 5.61 -5.97 -12.25
CA THR A 84 4.91 -5.36 -13.38
C THR A 84 3.42 -5.20 -13.07
N LEU A 85 2.74 -4.26 -13.74
CA LEU A 85 1.30 -4.03 -13.61
C LEU A 85 0.48 -5.33 -13.76
N ALA A 86 0.87 -6.20 -14.70
CA ALA A 86 0.19 -7.46 -14.97
C ALA A 86 0.38 -8.49 -13.84
N GLU A 87 1.59 -8.58 -13.26
CA GLU A 87 1.86 -9.45 -12.12
C GLU A 87 1.07 -9.02 -10.89
N ASP A 88 0.98 -7.71 -10.66
CA ASP A 88 0.26 -7.13 -9.55
C ASP A 88 -1.27 -7.35 -9.67
N GLN A 89 -1.81 -7.10 -10.87
CA GLN A 89 -3.22 -7.40 -11.20
C GLN A 89 -3.56 -8.89 -11.04
N THR A 90 -2.64 -9.78 -11.39
CA THR A 90 -2.87 -11.24 -11.29
C THR A 90 -2.80 -11.73 -9.84
N HIS A 91 -1.88 -11.18 -9.02
CA HIS A 91 -1.78 -11.55 -7.61
C HIS A 91 -2.97 -11.04 -6.78
N THR A 92 -3.56 -9.91 -7.19
CA THR A 92 -4.73 -9.28 -6.53
C THR A 92 -6.07 -9.93 -6.91
N LEU A 93 -6.11 -10.74 -7.98
CA LEU A 93 -7.31 -11.44 -8.47
C LEU A 93 -7.33 -12.95 -8.17
N GLN A 94 -6.51 -13.42 -7.23
CA GLN A 94 -6.70 -14.76 -6.69
C GLN A 94 -8.11 -14.83 -6.08
N PRO A 95 -8.97 -15.74 -6.56
CA PRO A 95 -10.31 -15.85 -6.00
C PRO A 95 -10.18 -16.23 -4.52
N ILE A 96 -10.90 -15.53 -3.65
CA ILE A 96 -11.15 -15.94 -2.25
C ILE A 96 -12.11 -17.16 -2.24
N PHE A 97 -11.86 -18.13 -3.11
CA PHE A 97 -12.54 -19.40 -3.21
C PHE A 97 -11.50 -20.51 -3.22
N ALA A 98 -11.04 -20.86 -2.02
CA ALA A 98 -10.66 -22.22 -1.66
C ALA A 98 -10.11 -22.23 -0.23
N GLN A 99 -10.99 -22.35 0.77
CA GLN A 99 -10.75 -23.22 1.92
C GLN A 99 -12.12 -23.74 2.39
N GLY A 100 -12.59 -24.80 1.73
CA GLY A 100 -13.54 -25.72 2.35
C GLY A 100 -12.77 -26.74 3.16
N VAL A 101 -13.08 -26.83 4.45
CA VAL A 101 -13.21 -28.07 5.23
C VAL A 101 -14.33 -27.83 6.23
#